data_AF-A0A8I1ZJ39-F1
#
_entry.id   AF-A0A8I1ZJ39-F1
#
_cell.length_a   1.000
_cell.length_b   1.000
_cell.length_c   1.000
_cell.angle_alpha   90.00
_cell.angle_beta   90.00
_cell.angle_gamma   90.00
#
_symmetry.space_group_name_H-M   'P 1'
#
loop_
_entity.id
_entity.type
_entity.pdbx_description
1 polymer ?
#
loop_
_entity_poly.entity_id
_entity_poly.type
_entity_poly.pdbx_seq_one_letter_code
_entity_poly.pdbx_strand_id
1 'polypeptide(L)'
;MAEHTAEAVLNLLKSWREAICTQVKALQEGNIETLEGFMQQSSKIQLHLQEIFKTSPRVLRDRQIAGLLRELHQDQGSIIEYLKGQTDELAREIATLRRNRTSLGGYKKKKDPSPRFMSKRT
;
A
#
# COMPACT_ATOMS: atom_id res chain seq x y z
N MET A 1 7.94 11.53 36.79
CA MET A 1 8.73 11.06 35.62
C MET A 1 7.97 10.04 34.78
N ALA A 2 7.56 8.89 35.34
CA ALA A 2 6.86 7.84 34.57
C ALA A 2 5.46 8.26 34.04
N GLU A 3 4.70 9.05 34.79
CA GLU A 3 3.37 9.54 34.37
C GLU A 3 3.46 10.47 33.14
N HIS A 4 4.41 11.40 33.12
CA HIS A 4 4.65 12.25 31.94
C HIS A 4 5.09 11.46 30.71
N THR A 5 5.83 10.36 30.88
CA THR A 5 6.22 9.49 29.77
C THR A 5 5.04 8.71 29.21
N ALA A 6 4.14 8.21 30.07
CA ALA A 6 2.93 7.51 29.63
C ALA A 6 1.97 8.44 28.85
N GLU A 7 1.78 9.67 29.34
CA GLU A 7 0.95 10.68 28.66
C GLU A 7 1.53 11.08 27.29
N ALA A 8 2.85 11.28 27.21
CA ALA A 8 3.54 11.55 25.95
C ALA A 8 3.36 10.40 24.94
N VAL A 9 3.48 9.15 25.39
CA VAL A 9 3.25 7.97 24.54
C VAL A 9 1.79 7.91 24.07
N LEU A 10 0.82 8.17 24.94
CA LEU A 10 -0.60 8.20 24.56
C LEU A 10 -0.87 9.25 23.48
N ASN A 11 -0.29 10.43 23.59
CA ASN A 11 -0.44 11.49 22.59
C ASN A 11 0.20 11.10 21.24
N LEU A 12 1.37 10.46 21.26
CA LEU A 12 2.01 9.93 20.06
C LEU A 12 1.15 8.85 19.39
N LEU A 13 0.57 7.93 20.17
CA LEU A 13 -0.30 6.88 19.64
C LEU A 13 -1.60 7.44 19.04
N LYS A 14 -2.19 8.46 19.65
CA LYS A 14 -3.35 9.17 19.08
C LYS A 14 -3.00 9.86 17.76
N SER A 15 -1.87 10.57 17.72
CA SER A 15 -1.39 11.21 16.48
C SER A 15 -1.10 10.19 15.38
N TRP A 16 -0.56 9.02 15.74
CA TRP A 16 -0.37 7.93 14.79
C TRP A 16 -1.71 7.39 14.26
N ARG A 17 -2.71 7.24 15.13
CA ARG A 17 -4.07 6.82 14.71
C ARG A 17 -4.68 7.81 13.71
N GLU A 18 -4.57 9.10 13.99
CA GLU A 18 -5.04 10.15 13.07
C GLU A 18 -4.33 10.08 11.72
N ALA A 19 -3.01 9.84 11.72
CA ALA A 19 -2.24 9.64 10.49
C ALA A 19 -2.74 8.42 9.71
N ILE A 20 -3.01 7.29 10.37
CA ILE A 20 -3.57 6.08 9.76
C ILE A 20 -4.95 6.35 9.17
N CYS A 21 -5.85 7.00 9.91
CA CYS A 21 -7.17 7.38 9.39
C CYS A 21 -7.06 8.26 8.13
N THR A 22 -6.07 9.15 8.10
CA THR A 22 -5.84 10.02 6.94
C THR A 22 -5.23 9.27 5.76
N GLN A 23 -4.35 8.29 6.02
CA GLN A 23 -3.84 7.38 4.99
C GLN A 23 -4.98 6.58 4.33
N VAL A 24 -5.94 6.07 5.12
CA VAL A 24 -7.10 5.36 4.58
C VAL A 24 -7.92 6.25 3.65
N LYS A 25 -8.20 7.50 4.05
CA LYS A 25 -8.92 8.46 3.21
C LYS A 25 -8.15 8.78 1.93
N ALA A 26 -6.86 9.06 2.05
CA ALA A 26 -6.00 9.35 0.90
C ALA A 26 -5.95 8.17 -0.09
N LEU A 27 -5.96 6.93 0.42
CA LEU A 27 -6.05 5.71 -0.41
C LEU A 27 -7.38 5.61 -1.16
N GLN A 28 -8.49 5.92 -0.51
CA GLN A 28 -9.83 5.90 -1.12
C GLN A 28 -9.97 6.99 -2.20
N GLU A 29 -9.35 8.15 -1.99
CA GLU A 29 -9.38 9.28 -2.92
C GLU A 29 -8.32 9.18 -4.04
N GLY A 30 -7.42 8.18 -3.99
CA GLY A 30 -6.30 8.06 -4.92
C GLY A 30 -5.24 9.15 -4.77
N ASN A 31 -5.21 9.84 -3.64
CA ASN A 31 -4.27 10.93 -3.35
C ASN A 31 -2.94 10.38 -2.81
N ILE A 32 -2.07 9.98 -3.74
CA ILE A 32 -0.78 9.34 -3.42
C ILE A 32 0.17 10.28 -2.67
N GLU A 33 0.20 11.57 -3.00
CA GLU A 33 1.08 12.55 -2.35
C GLU A 33 0.75 12.70 -0.86
N THR A 34 -0.54 12.80 -0.54
CA THR A 34 -1.01 12.86 0.86
C THR A 34 -0.70 11.55 1.59
N LEU A 35 -0.92 10.40 0.94
CA LEU A 35 -0.59 9.11 1.50
C LEU A 35 0.89 9.01 1.87
N GLU A 36 1.80 9.36 0.95
CA GLU A 36 3.25 9.33 1.18
C GLU A 36 3.66 10.24 2.35
N GLY A 37 3.11 11.46 2.41
CA GLY A 37 3.38 12.39 3.51
C GLY A 37 3.01 11.80 4.87
N PHE A 38 1.80 11.24 4.99
CA PHE A 38 1.35 10.63 6.25
C PHE A 38 2.06 9.31 6.56
N MET A 39 2.53 8.55 5.56
CA MET A 39 3.38 7.37 5.77
C MET A 39 4.72 7.76 6.40
N GLN A 40 5.35 8.83 5.92
CA GLN A 40 6.59 9.35 6.52
C GLN A 40 6.35 9.85 7.95
N GLN A 41 5.25 10.54 8.22
CA GLN A 41 4.88 10.95 9.58
C GLN A 41 4.71 9.75 10.51
N SER A 42 3.98 8.72 10.08
CA SER A 42 3.78 7.50 10.86
C SER A 42 5.09 6.79 11.16
N SER A 43 6.01 6.72 10.20
CA SER A 43 7.35 6.15 10.38
C SER A 43 8.17 6.90 11.44
N LYS A 44 8.13 8.24 11.43
CA LYS A 44 8.79 9.06 12.46
C LYS A 44 8.22 8.81 13.85
N ILE A 45 6.88 8.71 13.98
CA ILE A 45 6.22 8.41 15.26
C ILE A 45 6.62 7.01 15.75
N GLN A 46 6.63 6.01 14.86
CA GLN A 46 7.02 4.65 15.19
C GLN A 46 8.47 4.57 15.69
N LEU A 47 9.41 5.24 15.01
CA LEU A 47 10.82 5.30 15.46
C LEU A 47 10.95 5.96 16.83
N HIS A 48 10.20 7.04 17.07
CA HIS A 48 10.23 7.73 18.35
C HIS A 48 9.65 6.87 19.49
N LEU A 49 8.53 6.19 19.24
CA LEU A 49 7.93 5.25 20.18
C LEU A 49 8.86 4.07 20.47
N GLN A 50 9.55 3.52 19.47
CA GLN A 50 10.53 2.46 19.66
C GLN A 50 11.65 2.89 20.61
N GLU A 51 12.13 4.13 20.49
CA GLU A 51 13.16 4.66 21.39
C GLU A 51 12.65 4.84 22.83
N ILE A 52 11.42 5.34 22.99
CA ILE A 52 10.77 5.44 24.31
C ILE A 52 10.60 4.05 24.93
N PHE A 53 10.21 3.04 24.16
CA PHE A 53 10.02 1.69 24.67
C PHE A 53 11.33 1.00 25.08
N LYS A 54 12.45 1.30 24.41
CA LYS A 54 13.78 0.84 24.82
C LYS A 54 14.21 1.44 26.15
N THR A 55 14.00 2.75 26.32
CA THR A 55 14.44 3.49 27.50
C THR A 55 13.49 3.34 28.70
N SER A 56 12.20 3.14 28.44
CA SER A 56 11.13 3.07 29.45
C SER A 56 10.17 1.90 29.19
N PRO A 57 10.64 0.63 29.29
CA PRO A 57 9.83 -0.55 28.97
C PRO A 57 8.61 -0.74 29.88
N ARG A 58 8.60 -0.13 31.08
CA ARG A 58 7.46 -0.19 32.01
C ARG A 58 6.19 0.45 31.44
N VAL A 59 6.32 1.38 30.50
CA VAL A 59 5.19 2.05 29.83
C VAL A 59 4.32 1.06 29.06
N LEU A 60 4.89 -0.05 28.57
CA LEU A 60 4.14 -1.11 27.88
C LEU A 60 3.24 -1.93 28.81
N ARG A 61 3.38 -1.81 30.13
CA ARG A 61 2.48 -2.47 31.10
C ARG A 61 1.17 -1.71 31.27
N ASP A 62 1.10 -0.48 30.78
CA ASP A 62 -0.14 0.29 30.76
C ASP A 62 -1.13 -0.35 29.77
N ARG A 63 -2.32 -0.70 30.27
CA ARG A 63 -3.35 -1.40 29.48
C ARG A 63 -3.90 -0.53 28.35
N GLN A 64 -3.99 0.78 28.54
CA GLN A 64 -4.51 1.69 27.53
C GLN A 64 -3.52 1.83 26.37
N ILE A 65 -2.23 1.95 26.68
CA ILE A 65 -1.15 1.99 25.69
C ILE A 65 -1.09 0.67 24.91
N ALA A 66 -1.12 -0.47 25.60
CA ALA A 66 -1.12 -1.78 24.97
C ALA A 66 -2.38 -2.02 24.10
N GLY A 67 -3.55 -1.54 24.54
CA GLY A 67 -4.79 -1.58 23.77
C GLY A 67 -4.69 -0.78 22.47
N LEU A 68 -4.26 0.49 22.56
CA LEU A 68 -4.10 1.35 21.39
C LEU A 68 -3.08 0.81 20.40
N LEU A 69 -1.96 0.23 20.85
CA LEU A 69 -0.99 -0.41 19.97
C LEU A 69 -1.60 -1.58 19.19
N ARG A 70 -2.50 -2.34 19.81
CA ARG A 70 -3.20 -3.45 19.14
C ARG A 70 -4.19 -2.95 18.10
N GLU A 71 -4.95 -1.92 18.41
CA GLU A 71 -5.87 -1.26 17.46
C GLU A 71 -5.09 -0.72 16.26
N LEU A 72 -4.01 0.04 16.50
CA LEU A 72 -3.16 0.58 15.44
C LEU A 72 -2.59 -0.51 14.53
N HIS A 73 -2.19 -1.65 15.09
CA HIS A 73 -1.70 -2.79 14.31
C HIS A 73 -2.78 -3.37 13.40
N GLN A 74 -4.02 -3.47 13.87
CA GLN A 74 -5.16 -3.94 13.07
C GLN A 74 -5.51 -2.95 11.95
N ASP A 75 -5.55 -1.65 12.27
CA ASP A 75 -5.84 -0.60 11.29
C ASP A 75 -4.78 -0.55 10.18
N GLN A 76 -3.49 -0.63 10.54
CA GLN A 76 -2.40 -0.73 9.56
C GLN A 76 -2.42 -2.02 8.75
N GLY A 77 -2.80 -3.15 9.37
CA GLY A 77 -2.98 -4.41 8.66
C GLY A 77 -4.00 -4.28 7.53
N SER A 78 -5.12 -3.61 7.81
CA SER A 78 -6.19 -3.37 6.84
C SER A 78 -5.72 -2.52 5.65
N ILE A 79 -4.90 -1.49 5.90
CA ILE A 79 -4.26 -0.68 4.84
C ILE A 79 -3.38 -1.54 3.94
N ILE A 80 -2.55 -2.40 4.54
CA ILE A 80 -1.63 -3.27 3.80
C ILE A 80 -2.40 -4.26 2.93
N GLU A 81 -3.47 -4.86 3.44
CA GLU A 81 -4.32 -5.76 2.68
C GLU A 81 -4.99 -5.06 1.50
N TYR A 82 -5.49 -3.84 1.70
CA TYR A 82 -6.07 -3.04 0.62
C TYR A 82 -5.05 -2.74 -0.49
N LEU A 83 -3.86 -2.28 -0.12
CA LEU A 83 -2.77 -1.99 -1.05
C LEU A 83 -2.33 -3.23 -1.85
N LYS A 84 -2.26 -4.39 -1.20
CA LYS A 84 -1.96 -5.67 -1.87
C LYS A 84 -3.03 -6.00 -2.91
N GLY A 85 -4.31 -5.87 -2.55
CA GLY A 85 -5.43 -6.09 -3.46
C GLY A 85 -5.36 -5.19 -4.69
N GLN A 86 -5.09 -3.90 -4.51
CA GLN A 86 -4.91 -2.95 -5.60
C GLN A 86 -3.70 -3.28 -6.48
N THR A 87 -2.59 -3.72 -5.89
CA THR A 87 -1.40 -4.13 -6.64
C THR A 87 -1.67 -5.38 -7.49
N ASP A 88 -2.41 -6.35 -6.96
CA ASP A 88 -2.80 -7.56 -7.70
C ASP A 88 -3.75 -7.23 -8.85
N GLU A 89 -4.67 -6.29 -8.66
CA GLU A 89 -5.56 -5.79 -9.71
C GLU A 89 -4.77 -5.13 -10.84
N LEU A 90 -3.86 -4.21 -10.51
CA LEU A 90 -2.98 -3.55 -11.49
C LEU A 90 -2.14 -4.58 -12.27
N ALA A 91 -1.63 -5.62 -11.62
CA ALA A 91 -0.88 -6.68 -12.27
C ALA A 91 -1.74 -7.44 -13.30
N ARG A 92 -3.02 -7.72 -12.99
CA ARG A 92 -3.97 -8.37 -13.91
C ARG A 92 -4.29 -7.48 -15.11
N GLU A 93 -4.47 -6.18 -14.91
CA GLU A 93 -4.70 -5.23 -15.99
C GLU A 93 -3.48 -5.13 -16.93
N ILE A 94 -2.28 -5.03 -16.38
CA ILE A 94 -1.03 -5.03 -17.17
C ILE A 94 -0.89 -6.32 -17.98
N ALA A 95 -1.20 -7.48 -17.38
CA ALA A 95 -1.17 -8.76 -18.09
C ALA A 95 -2.19 -8.78 -19.25
N THR A 96 -3.38 -8.22 -19.05
CA THR A 96 -4.41 -8.10 -20.07
C THR A 96 -3.96 -7.19 -21.21
N LEU A 97 -3.39 -6.02 -20.89
CA LEU A 97 -2.81 -5.10 -21.89
C LEU A 97 -1.70 -5.76 -22.71
N ARG A 98 -0.82 -6.55 -22.07
CA ARG A 98 0.22 -7.33 -22.76
C ARG A 98 -0.38 -8.33 -23.75
N ARG A 99 -1.41 -9.09 -23.35
CA ARG A 99 -2.11 -10.04 -24.23
C ARG A 99 -2.80 -9.35 -25.40
N ASN A 100 -3.46 -8.22 -25.15
CA ASN A 100 -4.13 -7.42 -26.19
C ASN A 100 -3.11 -6.87 -27.19
N ARG A 101 -1.98 -6.33 -26.72
CA ARG A 101 -0.88 -5.88 -27.59
C ARG A 101 -0.34 -7.01 -28.47
N THR A 102 -0.10 -8.19 -27.91
CA THR A 102 0.36 -9.36 -28.68
C THR A 102 -0.67 -9.76 -29.74
N SER A 103 -1.95 -9.77 -29.39
CA SER A 103 -3.05 -10.09 -30.31
C SER A 103 -3.10 -9.10 -31.49
N LEU A 104 -3.05 -7.80 -31.21
CA LEU A 104 -2.99 -6.74 -32.23
C LEU A 104 -1.75 -6.87 -33.15
N GLY A 105 -0.60 -7.24 -32.60
CA GLY A 105 0.61 -7.53 -33.39
C GLY A 105 0.46 -8.75 -34.30
N GLY A 106 -0.30 -9.76 -33.87
CA GLY A 106 -0.65 -10.93 -34.68
C GLY A 106 -1.59 -10.59 -35.84
N TYR A 107 -2.57 -9.71 -35.63
CA TYR A 107 -3.46 -9.22 -36.70
C TYR A 107 -2.71 -8.40 -37.75
N LYS A 108 -1.76 -7.54 -37.35
CA LYS A 108 -0.96 -6.76 -38.31
C LYS A 108 0.00 -7.60 -39.17
N LYS A 109 0.36 -8.82 -38.73
CA LYS A 109 1.28 -9.71 -39.47
C LYS A 109 0.61 -10.58 -40.54
N LYS A 110 -0.72 -10.64 -40.61
CA LYS A 110 -1.43 -11.31 -41.72
C LYS A 110 -1.57 -10.37 -42.93
N LYS A 111 -0.45 -9.94 -43.51
CA LYS A 111 -0.46 -9.61 -44.94
C LYS A 111 -0.43 -10.94 -45.66
N ASP A 112 -1.58 -11.31 -46.17
CA ASP A 112 -1.83 -12.49 -46.98
C ASP A 112 -0.65 -12.73 -47.95
N PRO A 113 0.05 -13.87 -47.92
CA PRO A 113 0.90 -14.22 -49.04
C PRO A 113 -0.05 -14.45 -50.21
N SER A 114 -0.10 -13.48 -51.13
CA SER A 114 -0.85 -13.54 -52.39
C SER A 114 -0.87 -14.97 -52.92
N PRO A 115 -2.05 -15.56 -53.19
CA PRO A 115 -2.13 -16.93 -53.67
C PRO A 115 -1.38 -17.00 -54.99
N ARG A 116 -0.25 -17.73 -55.01
CA ARG A 116 0.49 -18.02 -56.24
C ARG A 116 -0.38 -18.93 -57.10
N PHE A 117 -1.21 -18.34 -57.95
CA PHE A 117 -1.82 -19.04 -59.07
C PHE A 117 -0.69 -19.51 -60.00
N MET A 118 -0.29 -20.77 -59.86
CA MET A 118 0.53 -21.42 -60.86
C MET A 118 -0.33 -21.70 -62.09
N SER A 119 -0.23 -20.86 -63.12
CA SER A 119 -0.75 -21.23 -64.43
C SER A 119 0.15 -22.34 -65.00
N LYS A 120 -0.36 -23.57 -65.00
CA LYS A 120 0.19 -24.61 -65.87
C LYS A 120 -0.18 -24.22 -67.30
N ARG A 121 0.81 -23.72 -68.05
CA ARG A 121 0.72 -23.61 -69.51
C ARG A 121 0.26 -24.96 -70.07
N THR A 122 -0.85 -24.95 -70.80
CA THR A 122 -1.18 -25.95 -71.81
C THR A 122 -0.96 -25.27 -73.16
#